data_AF-A0A543NJQ7-F1
#
_entry.id   AF-A0A543NJQ7-F1
#
_cell.length_a   1.000
_cell.length_b   1.000
_cell.length_c   1.000
_cell.angle_alpha   90.00
_cell.angle_beta   90.00
_cell.angle_gamma   90.00
#
_symmetry.space_group_name_H-M   'P 1'
#
loop_
_entity.id
_entity.type
_entity.pdbx_description
1 polymer ?
#
loop_
_entity_poly.entity_id
_entity_poly.type
_entity_poly.pdbx_seq_one_letter_code
_entity_poly.pdbx_strand_id
1 'polypeptide(L)'
;MRIRLSGTSGPAGWPAPNCPCASCNRATDNRRLPARVTVDGAFTLRAPGAGTLTAGQVPAGYTVTTTPYGTRVEGPGGESLLYACPEAPADPPTTAGGHAPVPPPQQVDLALVDVVESPRSVGALRRAGVVGTTTAVAALGGDHRLHSPAEFERRARLWGTFAPSDGQELPCPPAAWPPSRIRGPHRALVTGGARSGKSAEAERRLLAEPEVTYIATGPTADGDDAWRERVEAHRARRPWWWRTEETLDVAAVLRRASGAVLLDCVGTWLAGVLDACGMWDEQPPVGAEEELRARIDELVEAWRRCGAYAIAVTNEVGSGVVPPTASGGMFRDYLGRVNQRLAAESEDVVLTAVGRISELP
;
A
#
# COMPACT_ATOMS: atom_id res chain seq x y z
N MET A 1 -11.49 -27.54 4.41
CA MET A 1 -12.61 -26.88 3.68
C MET A 1 -12.17 -26.49 2.26
N ARG A 2 -13.03 -26.60 1.23
CA ARG A 2 -12.72 -26.12 -0.14
C ARG A 2 -13.57 -24.91 -0.53
N ILE A 3 -12.92 -23.85 -1.03
CA ILE A 3 -13.54 -22.58 -1.38
C ILE A 3 -13.54 -22.39 -2.89
N ARG A 4 -14.71 -22.48 -3.53
CA ARG A 4 -14.86 -22.25 -4.97
C ARG A 4 -15.23 -20.80 -5.25
N LEU A 5 -14.41 -20.12 -6.03
CA LEU A 5 -14.62 -18.74 -6.47
C LEU A 5 -15.18 -18.73 -7.89
N SER A 6 -16.48 -18.91 -8.04
CA SER A 6 -17.14 -18.91 -9.37
C SER A 6 -17.11 -17.56 -10.09
N GLY A 7 -16.83 -16.49 -9.35
CA GLY A 7 -16.50 -15.17 -9.86
C GLY A 7 -15.62 -14.44 -8.84
N THR A 8 -14.85 -13.44 -9.30
CA THR A 8 -13.85 -12.73 -8.49
C THR A 8 -13.88 -11.21 -8.64
N SER A 9 -14.76 -10.64 -9.48
CA SER A 9 -14.86 -9.19 -9.69
C SER A 9 -15.80 -8.50 -8.70
N GLY A 10 -15.84 -7.16 -8.79
CA GLY A 10 -16.87 -6.36 -8.15
C GLY A 10 -18.30 -6.71 -8.66
N PRO A 11 -19.34 -6.07 -8.10
CA PRO A 11 -20.73 -6.49 -8.28
C PRO A 11 -21.22 -6.47 -9.73
N ALA A 12 -20.61 -5.62 -10.58
CA ALA A 12 -20.99 -5.48 -11.98
C ALA A 12 -20.28 -6.45 -12.93
N GLY A 13 -19.27 -7.21 -12.49
CA GLY A 13 -18.39 -7.91 -13.44
C GLY A 13 -17.26 -7.02 -13.96
N TRP A 14 -16.28 -7.65 -14.62
CA TRP A 14 -15.23 -6.95 -15.36
C TRP A 14 -14.88 -7.76 -16.61
N PRO A 15 -15.23 -7.29 -17.82
CA PRO A 15 -15.89 -6.02 -18.15
C PRO A 15 -17.29 -5.88 -17.52
N ALA A 16 -17.64 -4.66 -17.10
CA ALA A 16 -18.99 -4.35 -16.68
C ALA A 16 -19.94 -4.32 -17.92
N PRO A 17 -21.19 -4.82 -17.81
CA PRO A 17 -22.15 -4.85 -18.91
C PRO A 17 -22.30 -3.48 -19.58
N ASN A 18 -22.20 -3.46 -20.90
CA ASN A 18 -22.34 -2.26 -21.73
C ASN A 18 -21.39 -1.08 -21.38
N CYS A 19 -20.30 -1.34 -20.65
CA CYS A 19 -19.36 -0.29 -20.28
C CYS A 19 -18.28 -0.11 -21.37
N PRO A 20 -18.23 1.05 -22.06
CA PRO A 20 -17.29 1.28 -23.16
C PRO A 20 -15.90 1.73 -22.69
N CYS A 21 -15.64 1.74 -21.37
CA CYS A 21 -14.43 2.34 -20.84
C CYS A 21 -13.19 1.53 -21.24
N ALA A 22 -12.04 2.21 -21.28
CA ALA A 22 -10.80 1.58 -21.72
C ALA A 22 -10.36 0.41 -20.81
N SER A 23 -10.76 0.41 -19.53
CA SER A 23 -10.48 -0.71 -18.63
C SER A 23 -11.27 -1.96 -19.01
N CYS A 24 -12.58 -1.82 -19.17
CA CYS A 24 -13.46 -2.88 -19.64
C CYS A 24 -12.99 -3.46 -20.99
N ASN A 25 -12.60 -2.60 -21.94
CA ASN A 25 -12.09 -3.08 -23.22
C ASN A 25 -10.81 -3.92 -23.07
N ARG A 26 -9.89 -3.55 -22.16
CA ARG A 26 -8.66 -4.32 -21.89
C ARG A 26 -8.90 -5.62 -21.11
N ALA A 27 -10.02 -5.73 -20.40
CA ALA A 27 -10.38 -6.93 -19.65
C ALA A 27 -11.15 -7.97 -20.48
N THR A 28 -11.41 -7.70 -21.77
CA THR A 28 -12.23 -8.57 -22.63
C THR A 28 -11.70 -10.01 -22.71
N ASP A 29 -10.37 -10.18 -22.72
CA ASP A 29 -9.72 -11.50 -22.80
C ASP A 29 -9.47 -12.13 -21.42
N ASN A 30 -9.72 -11.40 -20.33
CA ASN A 30 -9.58 -11.86 -18.96
C ASN A 30 -10.81 -11.40 -18.16
N ARG A 31 -11.96 -11.95 -18.56
CA ARG A 31 -13.26 -11.63 -17.96
C ARG A 31 -13.36 -12.21 -16.57
N ARG A 32 -13.95 -11.44 -15.67
CA ARG A 32 -14.24 -11.80 -14.28
C ARG A 32 -15.72 -11.57 -13.98
N LEU A 33 -16.42 -12.63 -13.64
CA LEU A 33 -17.79 -12.67 -13.17
C LEU A 33 -17.88 -12.09 -11.75
N PRO A 34 -19.03 -11.49 -11.38
CA PRO A 34 -19.24 -10.95 -10.04
C PRO A 34 -18.88 -11.97 -8.96
N ALA A 35 -18.22 -11.49 -7.89
CA ALA A 35 -17.74 -12.34 -6.81
C ALA A 35 -18.83 -13.28 -6.28
N ARG A 36 -18.57 -14.58 -6.32
CA ARG A 36 -19.45 -15.61 -5.77
C ARG A 36 -18.63 -16.74 -5.18
N VAL A 37 -18.78 -16.92 -3.88
CA VAL A 37 -17.96 -17.81 -3.05
C VAL A 37 -18.81 -18.97 -2.54
N THR A 38 -18.44 -20.19 -2.88
CA THR A 38 -19.13 -21.40 -2.43
C THR A 38 -18.20 -22.23 -1.58
N VAL A 39 -18.68 -22.67 -0.41
CA VAL A 39 -17.94 -23.48 0.56
C VAL A 39 -18.33 -24.94 0.40
N ASP A 40 -17.35 -25.79 0.08
CA ASP A 40 -17.47 -27.24 -0.13
C ASP A 40 -18.62 -27.67 -1.05
N GLY A 41 -19.03 -26.79 -1.98
CA GLY A 41 -20.17 -27.00 -2.86
C GLY A 41 -21.54 -26.97 -2.15
N ALA A 42 -21.57 -26.69 -0.84
CA ALA A 42 -22.75 -26.86 0.00
C ALA A 42 -23.55 -25.56 0.20
N PHE A 43 -22.88 -24.43 0.44
CA PHE A 43 -23.55 -23.14 0.64
C PHE A 43 -22.73 -21.98 0.07
N THR A 44 -23.41 -20.88 -0.27
CA THR A 44 -22.79 -19.71 -0.89
C THR A 44 -22.76 -18.53 0.07
N LEU A 45 -21.58 -17.90 0.18
CA LEU A 45 -21.39 -16.66 0.91
C LEU A 45 -21.75 -15.47 0.02
N ARG A 46 -22.39 -14.46 0.61
CA ARG A 46 -22.57 -13.14 -0.01
C ARG A 46 -21.52 -12.17 0.52
N ALA A 47 -21.19 -11.17 -0.28
CA ALA A 47 -20.35 -10.06 0.16
C ALA A 47 -20.94 -9.38 1.42
N PRO A 48 -20.12 -9.08 2.44
CA PRO A 48 -20.59 -8.36 3.62
C PRO A 48 -21.10 -6.96 3.25
N GLY A 49 -22.23 -6.53 3.84
CA GLY A 49 -22.84 -5.21 3.59
C GLY A 49 -24.09 -5.23 2.69
N ALA A 50 -24.35 -6.30 1.94
CA ALA A 50 -25.54 -6.45 1.10
C ALA A 50 -26.80 -6.98 1.85
N GLY A 51 -26.82 -6.89 3.18
CA GLY A 51 -27.79 -7.61 4.01
C GLY A 51 -27.43 -9.11 4.08
N THR A 52 -26.98 -9.56 5.23
CA THR A 52 -26.42 -10.91 5.42
C THR A 52 -27.49 -11.97 5.24
N LEU A 53 -27.46 -12.70 4.12
CA LEU A 53 -28.11 -14.01 3.97
C LEU A 53 -27.17 -14.93 3.20
N THR A 54 -26.73 -16.00 3.87
CA THR A 54 -26.22 -17.21 3.22
C THR A 54 -27.31 -17.72 2.27
N ALA A 55 -26.98 -17.98 1.00
CA ALA A 55 -27.90 -18.70 0.14
C ALA A 55 -27.67 -20.21 0.35
N GLY A 56 -28.61 -20.87 1.01
CA GLY A 56 -28.56 -22.31 1.32
C GLY A 56 -28.57 -22.61 2.83
N GLN A 57 -28.92 -23.84 3.19
CA GLN A 57 -28.86 -24.32 4.57
C GLN A 57 -27.40 -24.62 4.93
N VAL A 58 -26.88 -23.99 5.99
CA VAL A 58 -25.54 -24.27 6.51
C VAL A 58 -25.51 -25.74 6.98
N PRO A 59 -24.63 -26.60 6.45
CA PRO A 59 -24.56 -28.01 6.85
C PRO A 59 -24.14 -28.17 8.32
N ALA A 60 -24.49 -29.32 8.91
CA ALA A 60 -24.02 -29.68 10.24
C ALA A 60 -22.47 -29.68 10.31
N GLY A 61 -21.92 -29.14 11.39
CA GLY A 61 -20.47 -29.02 11.60
C GLY A 61 -19.85 -27.72 11.07
N TYR A 62 -20.62 -26.88 10.37
CA TYR A 62 -20.18 -25.53 10.00
C TYR A 62 -20.80 -24.47 10.91
N THR A 63 -20.01 -23.47 11.27
CA THR A 63 -20.48 -22.27 11.97
C THR A 63 -20.26 -21.07 11.08
N VAL A 64 -21.32 -20.30 10.79
CA VAL A 64 -21.24 -19.04 10.04
C VAL A 64 -21.63 -17.91 10.97
N THR A 65 -20.68 -17.01 11.25
CA THR A 65 -20.86 -15.88 12.18
C THR A 65 -20.56 -14.56 11.49
N THR A 66 -21.41 -13.57 11.74
CA THR A 66 -21.12 -12.18 11.36
C THR A 66 -20.24 -11.58 12.45
N THR A 67 -19.05 -11.13 12.09
CA THR A 67 -18.10 -10.45 12.97
C THR A 67 -17.95 -8.99 12.54
N PRO A 68 -17.37 -8.10 13.38
CA PRO A 68 -17.02 -6.74 12.96
C PRO A 68 -16.12 -6.69 11.72
N TYR A 69 -15.33 -7.74 11.48
CA TYR A 69 -14.39 -7.85 10.36
C TYR A 69 -15.00 -8.43 9.08
N GLY A 70 -16.24 -8.93 9.13
CA GLY A 70 -16.93 -9.60 8.02
C GLY A 70 -17.56 -10.94 8.41
N THR A 71 -17.89 -11.76 7.41
CA THR A 71 -18.52 -13.07 7.61
C THR A 71 -17.45 -14.13 7.84
N ARG A 72 -17.40 -14.70 9.04
CA ARG A 72 -16.50 -15.81 9.40
C ARG A 72 -17.21 -17.16 9.19
N VAL A 73 -16.49 -18.12 8.63
CA VAL A 73 -16.93 -19.49 8.45
C VAL A 73 -15.92 -20.41 9.11
N GLU A 74 -16.40 -21.26 10.00
CA GLU A 74 -15.60 -22.28 10.66
C GLU A 74 -16.07 -23.65 10.19
N GLY A 75 -15.13 -24.44 9.69
CA GLY A 75 -15.35 -25.80 9.21
C GLY A 75 -15.28 -26.84 10.34
N PRO A 76 -15.76 -28.07 10.09
CA PRO A 76 -15.79 -29.14 11.09
C PRO A 76 -14.38 -29.62 11.50
N GLY A 77 -13.34 -29.35 10.69
CA GLY A 77 -11.95 -29.64 11.00
C GLY A 77 -11.22 -28.51 11.74
N GLY A 78 -11.93 -27.43 12.11
CA GLY A 78 -11.36 -26.25 12.75
C GLY A 78 -10.81 -25.20 11.77
N GLU A 79 -11.02 -25.38 10.46
CA GLU A 79 -10.54 -24.44 9.44
C GLU A 79 -11.36 -23.15 9.47
N SER A 80 -10.71 -22.01 9.27
CA SER A 80 -11.32 -20.70 9.45
C SER A 80 -11.16 -19.81 8.22
N LEU A 81 -12.29 -19.41 7.64
CA LEU A 81 -12.37 -18.48 6.50
C LEU A 81 -13.02 -17.17 6.95
N LEU A 82 -12.48 -16.05 6.49
CA LEU A 82 -13.13 -14.74 6.59
C LEU A 82 -13.46 -14.20 5.19
N TYR A 83 -14.72 -13.86 4.94
CA TYR A 83 -15.05 -12.91 3.88
C TYR A 83 -15.14 -11.52 4.49
N ALA A 84 -14.11 -10.71 4.25
CA ALA A 84 -13.90 -9.43 4.91
C ALA A 84 -14.89 -8.35 4.46
N CYS A 85 -15.28 -7.48 5.38
CA CYS A 85 -16.02 -6.26 5.05
C CYS A 85 -15.06 -5.13 4.60
N PRO A 86 -15.49 -4.23 3.69
CA PRO A 86 -14.68 -3.10 3.23
C PRO A 86 -14.30 -2.08 4.31
N GLU A 87 -15.03 -2.03 5.43
CA GLU A 87 -14.79 -1.08 6.53
C GLU A 87 -14.50 -1.81 7.84
N ALA A 88 -13.73 -2.90 7.76
CA ALA A 88 -13.30 -3.65 8.93
C ALA A 88 -12.59 -2.72 9.94
N PRO A 89 -12.89 -2.83 11.24
CA PRO A 89 -12.23 -2.03 12.25
C PRO A 89 -10.73 -2.35 12.27
N ALA A 90 -9.92 -1.32 12.54
CA ALA A 90 -8.46 -1.41 12.60
C ALA A 90 -7.98 -1.33 14.05
N ASP A 91 -8.64 -2.10 14.91
CA ASP A 91 -8.34 -2.15 16.34
C ASP A 91 -6.87 -2.55 16.54
N PRO A 92 -6.14 -1.91 17.49
CA PRO A 92 -4.79 -2.32 17.80
C PRO A 92 -4.80 -3.79 18.25
N PRO A 93 -3.74 -4.55 17.95
CA PRO A 93 -3.67 -5.94 18.39
C PRO A 93 -3.80 -5.95 19.91
N THR A 94 -4.69 -6.79 20.46
CA THR A 94 -4.73 -7.02 21.90
C THR A 94 -3.38 -7.58 22.29
N THR A 95 -2.54 -6.77 22.92
CA THR A 95 -1.20 -7.16 23.37
C THR A 95 -1.33 -8.18 24.49
N ALA A 96 -1.51 -9.45 24.14
CA ALA A 96 -0.84 -10.51 24.86
C ALA A 96 0.63 -10.45 24.38
N GLY A 97 1.55 -10.26 25.32
CA GLY A 97 2.94 -9.86 25.06
C GLY A 97 3.71 -10.71 24.04
N GLY A 98 4.83 -10.12 23.61
CA GLY A 98 5.92 -10.65 22.79
C GLY A 98 5.78 -12.05 22.18
N HIS A 99 5.95 -12.14 20.85
CA HIS A 99 6.31 -13.37 20.12
C HIS A 99 5.64 -14.64 20.69
N ALA A 100 4.31 -14.64 20.78
CA ALA A 100 3.58 -15.86 21.10
C ALA A 100 3.67 -16.82 19.90
N PRO A 101 4.04 -18.11 20.10
CA PRO A 101 4.05 -19.11 19.03
C PRO A 101 2.63 -19.55 18.61
N VAL A 102 1.58 -19.04 19.27
CA VAL A 102 0.18 -19.37 19.00
C VAL A 102 -0.49 -18.18 18.31
N PRO A 103 -1.11 -18.38 17.13
CA PRO A 103 -1.95 -17.39 16.46
C PRO A 103 -2.97 -16.77 17.43
N PRO A 104 -3.27 -15.47 17.33
CA PRO A 104 -4.41 -14.90 18.04
C PRO A 104 -5.69 -15.70 17.72
N PRO A 105 -6.61 -15.90 18.68
CA PRO A 105 -7.83 -16.70 18.46
C PRO A 105 -8.74 -16.16 17.34
N GLN A 106 -8.58 -14.89 16.99
CA GLN A 106 -9.29 -14.25 15.89
C GLN A 106 -8.63 -14.42 14.51
N GLN A 107 -7.40 -14.96 14.45
CA GLN A 107 -6.70 -15.18 13.19
C GLN A 107 -7.41 -16.27 12.36
N VAL A 108 -7.44 -16.08 11.04
CA VAL A 108 -8.06 -17.01 10.09
C VAL A 108 -7.02 -17.65 9.16
N ASP A 109 -7.35 -18.78 8.55
CA ASP A 109 -6.47 -19.46 7.59
C ASP A 109 -6.50 -18.79 6.20
N LEU A 110 -7.70 -18.39 5.77
CA LEU A 110 -7.95 -17.74 4.49
C LEU A 110 -8.86 -16.52 4.67
N ALA A 111 -8.45 -15.38 4.12
CA ALA A 111 -9.26 -14.17 4.04
C ALA A 111 -9.56 -13.80 2.59
N LEU A 112 -10.82 -13.53 2.26
CA LEU A 112 -11.26 -13.00 0.97
C LEU A 112 -11.54 -11.52 1.16
N VAL A 113 -10.88 -10.67 0.39
CA VAL A 113 -10.95 -9.20 0.56
C VAL A 113 -11.20 -8.54 -0.79
N ASP A 114 -12.21 -7.68 -0.87
CA ASP A 114 -12.37 -6.77 -2.02
C ASP A 114 -11.33 -5.64 -1.90
N VAL A 115 -10.19 -5.84 -2.55
CA VAL A 115 -9.05 -4.92 -2.44
C VAL A 115 -9.18 -3.72 -3.38
N VAL A 116 -10.17 -3.72 -4.28
CA VAL A 116 -10.43 -2.59 -5.18
C VAL A 116 -11.37 -1.60 -4.52
N GLU A 117 -12.35 -2.09 -3.76
CA GLU A 117 -13.22 -1.28 -2.92
C GLU A 117 -12.48 -0.71 -1.72
N SER A 118 -11.77 -1.55 -0.96
CA SER A 118 -11.08 -1.10 0.25
C SER A 118 -9.76 -1.85 0.45
N PRO A 119 -8.67 -1.41 -0.20
CA PRO A 119 -7.35 -1.99 0.00
C PRO A 119 -6.85 -1.84 1.45
N ARG A 120 -7.31 -0.80 2.16
CA ARG A 120 -6.99 -0.56 3.58
C ARG A 120 -7.53 -1.65 4.52
N SER A 121 -8.55 -2.41 4.12
CA SER A 121 -9.07 -3.52 4.91
C SER A 121 -8.00 -4.58 5.21
N VAL A 122 -7.08 -4.81 4.28
CA VAL A 122 -5.97 -5.75 4.52
C VAL A 122 -5.08 -5.26 5.66
N GLY A 123 -4.77 -3.96 5.70
CA GLY A 123 -4.00 -3.33 6.77
C GLY A 123 -4.75 -3.35 8.11
N ALA A 124 -6.05 -3.06 8.09
CA ALA A 124 -6.92 -3.13 9.27
C ALA A 124 -6.96 -4.55 9.87
N LEU A 125 -7.18 -5.58 9.05
CA LEU A 125 -7.21 -6.98 9.49
C LEU A 125 -5.86 -7.45 10.05
N ARG A 126 -4.74 -6.98 9.47
CA ARG A 126 -3.39 -7.25 9.99
C ARG A 126 -3.16 -6.58 11.33
N ARG A 127 -3.61 -5.32 11.45
CA ARG A 127 -3.52 -4.56 12.68
C ARG A 127 -4.31 -5.20 13.81
N ALA A 128 -5.51 -5.67 13.50
CA ALA A 128 -6.35 -6.42 14.43
C ALA A 128 -5.82 -7.84 14.73
N GLY A 129 -4.81 -8.35 14.01
CA GLY A 129 -4.32 -9.72 14.19
C GLY A 129 -5.26 -10.81 13.64
N VAL A 130 -6.24 -10.43 12.82
CA VAL A 130 -7.13 -11.35 12.11
C VAL A 130 -6.41 -11.97 10.90
N VAL A 131 -5.52 -11.21 10.27
CA VAL A 131 -4.62 -11.68 9.20
C VAL A 131 -3.18 -11.64 9.71
N GLY A 132 -2.54 -12.79 9.79
CA GLY A 132 -1.16 -12.93 10.27
C GLY A 132 -0.19 -13.46 9.20
N THR A 133 0.94 -13.99 9.65
CA THR A 133 1.94 -14.67 8.80
C THR A 133 1.44 -15.99 8.23
N THR A 134 0.51 -16.64 8.95
CA THR A 134 -0.14 -17.90 8.57
C THR A 134 -1.57 -17.65 8.08
N THR A 135 -1.80 -16.55 7.37
CA THR A 135 -3.10 -16.26 6.75
C THR A 135 -2.89 -15.94 5.28
N ALA A 136 -3.61 -16.64 4.40
CA ALA A 136 -3.58 -16.38 2.98
C ALA A 136 -4.68 -15.38 2.68
N VAL A 137 -4.38 -14.42 1.81
CA VAL A 137 -5.32 -13.35 1.49
C VAL A 137 -5.58 -13.37 -0.01
N ALA A 138 -6.81 -13.69 -0.39
CA ALA A 138 -7.28 -13.67 -1.77
C ALA A 138 -7.88 -12.29 -2.08
N ALA A 139 -7.29 -11.61 -3.06
CA ALA A 139 -7.78 -10.35 -3.59
C ALA A 139 -8.94 -10.57 -4.56
N LEU A 140 -10.11 -10.05 -4.20
CA LEU A 140 -11.30 -9.98 -5.04
C LEU A 140 -11.56 -8.53 -5.47
N GLY A 141 -12.62 -8.33 -6.25
CA GLY A 141 -13.13 -6.99 -6.56
C GLY A 141 -12.60 -6.37 -7.84
N GLY A 142 -11.81 -7.11 -8.63
CA GLY A 142 -11.28 -6.60 -9.91
C GLY A 142 -12.38 -5.99 -10.77
N ASP A 143 -12.32 -4.69 -11.04
CA ASP A 143 -13.34 -3.97 -11.80
C ASP A 143 -12.77 -2.81 -12.63
N HIS A 144 -13.65 -2.06 -13.28
CA HIS A 144 -13.28 -1.00 -14.20
C HIS A 144 -12.58 0.22 -13.57
N ARG A 145 -12.48 0.31 -12.24
CA ARG A 145 -11.67 1.31 -11.52
C ARG A 145 -10.18 1.02 -11.66
N LEU A 146 -9.82 -0.22 -11.99
CA LEU A 146 -8.47 -0.61 -12.34
C LEU A 146 -8.22 -0.41 -13.82
N HIS A 147 -6.96 -0.22 -14.18
CA HIS A 147 -6.62 0.01 -15.57
C HIS A 147 -6.72 -1.24 -16.46
N SER A 148 -6.26 -2.37 -15.93
CA SER A 148 -6.13 -3.64 -16.64
C SER A 148 -6.02 -4.79 -15.63
N PRO A 149 -6.29 -6.04 -16.03
CA PRO A 149 -6.09 -7.20 -15.17
C PRO A 149 -4.66 -7.32 -14.61
N ALA A 150 -3.64 -6.95 -15.39
CA ALA A 150 -2.25 -6.90 -14.92
C ALA A 150 -2.05 -5.87 -13.77
N GLU A 151 -2.76 -4.74 -13.80
CA GLU A 151 -2.74 -3.77 -12.71
C GLU A 151 -3.38 -4.34 -11.44
N PHE A 152 -4.43 -5.15 -11.57
CA PHE A 152 -5.05 -5.84 -10.43
C PHE A 152 -4.06 -6.78 -9.75
N GLU A 153 -3.40 -7.64 -10.52
CA GLU A 153 -2.42 -8.59 -10.01
C GLU A 153 -1.21 -7.88 -9.38
N ARG A 154 -0.72 -6.81 -10.01
CA ARG A 154 0.37 -5.99 -9.45
C ARG A 154 -0.01 -5.43 -8.08
N ARG A 155 -1.18 -4.80 -7.97
CA ARG A 155 -1.66 -4.26 -6.68
C ARG A 155 -1.88 -5.33 -5.63
N ALA A 156 -2.45 -6.47 -6.02
CA ALA A 156 -2.61 -7.61 -5.12
C ALA A 156 -1.27 -8.03 -4.52
N ARG A 157 -0.21 -8.14 -5.34
CA ARG A 157 1.15 -8.46 -4.88
C ARG A 157 1.72 -7.42 -3.92
N LEU A 158 1.55 -6.13 -4.21
CA LEU A 158 2.00 -5.04 -3.31
C LEU A 158 1.42 -5.18 -1.89
N TRP A 159 0.19 -5.68 -1.79
CA TRP A 159 -0.48 -5.88 -0.52
C TRP A 159 -0.24 -7.25 0.10
N GLY A 160 0.61 -8.10 -0.49
CA GLY A 160 0.84 -9.46 -0.01
C GLY A 160 -0.39 -10.34 -0.09
N THR A 161 -1.17 -10.15 -1.14
CA THR A 161 -2.36 -10.92 -1.48
C THR A 161 -2.15 -11.59 -2.83
N PHE A 162 -2.90 -12.65 -3.13
CA PHE A 162 -2.90 -13.27 -4.46
C PHE A 162 -4.26 -13.02 -5.13
N ALA A 163 -4.26 -12.84 -6.45
CA ALA A 163 -5.47 -12.61 -7.23
C ALA A 163 -5.93 -13.94 -7.86
N PRO A 164 -6.90 -14.67 -7.27
CA PRO A 164 -7.42 -15.89 -7.88
C PRO A 164 -8.14 -15.61 -9.20
N SER A 165 -8.27 -16.63 -10.04
CA SER A 165 -9.09 -16.59 -11.25
C SER A 165 -10.51 -17.10 -10.99
N ASP A 166 -11.43 -16.74 -11.86
CA ASP A 166 -12.77 -17.31 -11.86
C ASP A 166 -12.73 -18.83 -12.04
N GLY A 167 -13.60 -19.53 -11.31
CA GLY A 167 -13.67 -20.99 -11.29
C GLY A 167 -12.61 -21.67 -10.43
N GLN A 168 -11.64 -20.92 -9.89
CA GLN A 168 -10.58 -21.48 -9.05
C GLN A 168 -11.14 -22.03 -7.72
N GLU A 169 -10.62 -23.18 -7.31
CA GLU A 169 -10.86 -23.76 -5.99
C GLU A 169 -9.63 -23.54 -5.10
N LEU A 170 -9.87 -22.98 -3.92
CA LEU A 170 -8.86 -22.70 -2.91
C LEU A 170 -9.06 -23.64 -1.73
N PRO A 171 -8.06 -24.44 -1.34
CA PRO A 171 -8.10 -25.14 -0.07
C PRO A 171 -8.02 -24.12 1.09
N CYS A 172 -8.76 -24.38 2.16
CA CYS A 172 -8.70 -23.66 3.42
C CYS A 172 -8.47 -24.69 4.55
N PRO A 173 -7.30 -24.67 5.22
CA PRO A 173 -6.14 -23.81 4.95
C PRO A 173 -5.49 -24.07 3.57
N PRO A 174 -4.69 -23.12 3.05
CA PRO A 174 -3.98 -23.31 1.78
C PRO A 174 -3.03 -24.51 1.80
N ALA A 175 -3.01 -25.29 0.72
CA ALA A 175 -2.05 -26.39 0.55
C ALA A 175 -0.61 -25.89 0.34
N ALA A 176 -0.47 -24.69 -0.24
CA ALA A 176 0.77 -23.94 -0.33
C ALA A 176 0.45 -22.47 -0.04
N TRP A 177 1.24 -21.84 0.81
CA TRP A 177 1.08 -20.42 1.12
C TRP A 177 1.52 -19.57 -0.08
N PRO A 178 0.74 -18.53 -0.44
CA PRO A 178 1.17 -17.58 -1.45
C PRO A 178 2.49 -16.90 -1.02
N PRO A 179 3.24 -16.30 -1.96
CA PRO A 179 4.45 -15.56 -1.64
C PRO A 179 4.21 -14.58 -0.48
N SER A 180 5.13 -14.56 0.48
CA SER A 180 5.02 -13.65 1.61
C SER A 180 5.01 -12.22 1.14
N ARG A 181 4.19 -11.38 1.78
CA ARG A 181 4.28 -9.92 1.62
C ARG A 181 5.71 -9.45 1.85
N ILE A 182 6.12 -8.42 1.11
CA ILE A 182 7.38 -7.73 1.37
C ILE A 182 7.36 -7.24 2.83
N ARG A 183 8.44 -7.53 3.55
CA ARG A 183 8.70 -7.04 4.90
C ARG A 183 10.06 -6.39 4.91
N GLY A 184 10.26 -5.44 5.82
CA GLY A 184 11.57 -4.82 6.02
C GLY A 184 12.66 -5.86 6.35
N PRO A 185 13.93 -5.58 5.98
CA PRO A 185 14.39 -4.41 5.24
C PRO A 185 14.09 -4.52 3.73
N HIS A 186 13.36 -3.55 3.17
CA HIS A 186 13.08 -3.41 1.74
C HIS A 186 12.83 -1.93 1.41
N ARG A 187 13.43 -1.41 0.34
CA ARG A 187 13.44 0.02 0.00
C ARG A 187 12.92 0.22 -1.41
N ALA A 188 11.91 1.07 -1.53
CA ALA A 188 11.32 1.46 -2.81
C ALA A 188 11.43 2.98 -3.04
N LEU A 189 11.95 3.37 -4.19
CA LEU A 189 11.98 4.77 -4.63
C LEU A 189 10.91 5.00 -5.70
N VAL A 190 9.98 5.92 -5.43
CA VAL A 190 8.93 6.33 -6.36
C VAL A 190 9.26 7.72 -6.90
N THR A 191 9.72 7.77 -8.15
CA THR A 191 10.07 9.02 -8.85
C THR A 191 9.02 9.44 -9.87
N GLY A 192 9.05 10.70 -10.30
CA GLY A 192 8.24 11.20 -11.40
C GLY A 192 7.98 12.69 -11.35
N GLY A 193 7.40 13.21 -12.44
CA GLY A 193 7.09 14.63 -12.58
C GLY A 193 6.08 15.18 -11.56
N ALA A 194 5.88 16.49 -11.57
CA ALA A 194 4.81 17.11 -10.80
C ALA A 194 3.45 16.57 -11.24
N ARG A 195 2.56 16.29 -10.28
CA ARG A 195 1.20 15.75 -10.53
C ARG A 195 1.15 14.45 -11.34
N SER A 196 2.25 13.70 -11.39
CA SER A 196 2.27 12.42 -12.11
C SER A 196 1.50 11.29 -11.42
N GLY A 197 1.25 11.42 -10.11
CA GLY A 197 0.59 10.39 -9.29
C GLY A 197 1.52 9.67 -8.31
N LYS A 198 2.80 10.06 -8.20
CA LYS A 198 3.80 9.38 -7.35
C LYS A 198 3.41 9.23 -5.88
N SER A 199 2.91 10.27 -5.21
CA SER A 199 2.49 10.16 -3.80
C SER A 199 1.31 9.20 -3.64
N ALA A 200 0.36 9.18 -4.58
CA ALA A 200 -0.77 8.25 -4.55
C ALA A 200 -0.33 6.79 -4.78
N GLU A 201 0.72 6.57 -5.58
CA GLU A 201 1.34 5.26 -5.74
C GLU A 201 2.08 4.82 -4.47
N ALA A 202 2.88 5.70 -3.88
CA ALA A 202 3.61 5.40 -2.65
C ALA A 202 2.66 5.10 -1.48
N GLU A 203 1.62 5.91 -1.30
CA GLU A 203 0.56 5.65 -0.31
C GLU A 203 -0.10 4.29 -0.56
N ARG A 204 -0.45 4.00 -1.82
CA ARG A 204 -1.11 2.74 -2.20
C ARG A 204 -0.30 1.51 -1.80
N ARG A 205 1.02 1.53 -1.96
CA ARG A 205 1.91 0.41 -1.59
C ARG A 205 1.83 0.06 -0.10
N LEU A 206 1.46 1.01 0.75
CA LEU A 206 1.44 0.85 2.21
C LEU A 206 0.04 0.69 2.80
N LEU A 207 -1.03 0.74 2.00
CA LEU A 207 -2.41 0.65 2.51
C LEU A 207 -2.69 -0.66 3.25
N ALA A 208 -1.95 -1.73 2.92
CA ALA A 208 -2.07 -3.02 3.56
C ALA A 208 -1.13 -3.20 4.77
N GLU A 209 -0.39 -2.17 5.17
CA GLU A 209 0.50 -2.21 6.31
C GLU A 209 -0.23 -1.82 7.62
N PRO A 210 -0.03 -2.59 8.72
CA PRO A 210 -0.71 -2.37 9.99
C PRO A 210 -0.11 -1.21 10.81
N GLU A 211 1.09 -0.78 10.47
CA GLU A 211 1.84 0.31 11.10
C GLU A 211 2.65 1.05 10.03
N VAL A 212 2.40 2.36 9.90
CA VAL A 212 3.06 3.22 8.93
C VAL A 212 3.42 4.55 9.59
N THR A 213 4.68 4.96 9.42
CA THR A 213 5.17 6.31 9.75
C THR A 213 5.32 7.12 8.46
N TYR A 214 4.52 8.17 8.31
CA TYR A 214 4.61 9.13 7.21
C TYR A 214 5.49 10.31 7.62
N ILE A 215 6.60 10.51 6.92
CA ILE A 215 7.52 11.63 7.12
C ILE A 215 7.14 12.73 6.14
N ALA A 216 6.58 13.81 6.68
CA ALA A 216 6.28 15.01 5.91
C ALA A 216 7.45 15.99 6.01
N THR A 217 8.07 16.30 4.87
CA THR A 217 9.25 17.19 4.80
C THR A 217 8.94 18.52 4.12
N GLY A 218 7.66 18.81 3.84
CA GLY A 218 7.21 20.08 3.28
C GLY A 218 7.07 21.17 4.35
N PRO A 219 7.03 22.45 3.94
CA PRO A 219 6.77 23.56 4.85
C PRO A 219 5.40 23.39 5.55
N THR A 220 5.30 23.88 6.79
CA THR A 220 4.02 23.98 7.51
C THR A 220 3.03 24.80 6.70
N ALA A 221 1.74 24.50 6.84
CA ALA A 221 0.68 25.09 6.02
C ALA A 221 0.33 26.55 6.41
N ASP A 222 1.35 27.38 6.61
CA ASP A 222 1.21 28.75 7.03
C ASP A 222 1.08 29.66 5.80
N GLY A 223 -0.17 29.91 5.38
CA GLY A 223 -0.51 31.10 4.57
C GLY A 223 -1.24 30.88 3.23
N ASP A 224 -1.41 29.64 2.74
CA ASP A 224 -2.08 29.37 1.47
C ASP A 224 -3.24 28.36 1.64
N ASP A 225 -4.47 28.81 1.39
CA ASP A 225 -5.69 27.99 1.47
C ASP A 225 -5.64 26.79 0.51
N ALA A 226 -5.08 26.95 -0.69
CA ALA A 226 -4.95 25.87 -1.67
C ALA A 226 -3.93 24.82 -1.22
N TRP A 227 -2.88 25.24 -0.50
CA TRP A 227 -1.93 24.33 0.12
C TRP A 227 -2.57 23.57 1.29
N ARG A 228 -3.38 24.23 2.12
CA ARG A 228 -4.10 23.61 3.23
C ARG A 228 -5.09 22.55 2.77
N GLU A 229 -5.94 22.87 1.78
CA GLU A 229 -6.87 21.91 1.17
C GLU A 229 -6.14 20.68 0.62
N ARG A 230 -4.98 20.89 0.01
CA ARG A 230 -4.14 19.81 -0.50
C ARG A 230 -3.60 18.92 0.62
N VAL A 231 -3.12 19.50 1.72
CA VAL A 231 -2.65 18.76 2.90
C VAL A 231 -3.79 17.96 3.53
N GLU A 232 -4.96 18.56 3.67
CA GLU A 232 -6.17 17.89 4.19
C GLU A 232 -6.59 16.73 3.30
N ALA A 233 -6.63 16.91 1.98
CA ALA A 233 -6.91 15.83 1.03
C ALA A 233 -5.88 14.69 1.14
N HIS A 234 -4.60 15.00 1.33
CA HIS A 234 -3.57 13.97 1.57
C HIS A 234 -3.79 13.26 2.91
N ARG A 235 -4.14 13.99 3.98
CA ARG A 235 -4.44 13.41 5.30
C ARG A 235 -5.68 12.50 5.24
N ALA A 236 -6.75 12.93 4.58
CA ALA A 236 -8.00 12.17 4.47
C ALA A 236 -7.87 10.85 3.69
N ARG A 237 -6.93 10.75 2.74
CA ARG A 237 -6.67 9.50 2.00
C ARG A 237 -5.93 8.45 2.82
N ARG A 238 -5.21 8.86 3.86
CA ARG A 238 -4.41 7.96 4.68
C ARG A 238 -5.30 7.27 5.71
N PRO A 239 -5.08 5.97 5.98
CA PRO A 239 -5.73 5.32 7.10
C PRO A 239 -5.44 6.07 8.42
N TRP A 240 -6.45 6.17 9.28
CA TRP A 240 -6.35 6.94 10.54
C TRP A 240 -5.26 6.42 11.49
N TRP A 241 -4.84 5.15 11.36
CA TRP A 241 -3.79 4.54 12.17
C TRP A 241 -2.37 4.87 11.70
N TRP A 242 -2.21 5.59 10.58
CA TRP A 242 -0.90 6.09 10.15
C TRP A 242 -0.46 7.23 11.06
N ARG A 243 0.80 7.18 11.50
CA ARG A 243 1.43 8.27 12.23
C ARG A 243 2.09 9.22 11.25
N THR A 244 1.95 10.53 11.47
CA THR A 244 2.65 11.55 10.68
C THR A 244 3.69 12.22 11.55
N GLU A 245 4.91 12.32 11.05
CA GLU A 245 5.99 13.11 11.66
C GLU A 245 6.42 14.20 10.69
N GLU A 246 6.33 15.45 11.11
CA GLU A 246 6.75 16.62 10.33
C GLU A 246 8.17 16.98 10.78
N THR A 247 9.19 16.67 9.97
CA THR A 247 10.60 16.83 10.37
C THR A 247 11.55 16.84 9.17
N LEU A 248 12.66 17.60 9.29
CA LEU A 248 13.79 17.52 8.37
C LEU A 248 14.85 16.49 8.81
N ASP A 249 14.78 15.97 10.04
CA ASP A 249 15.63 14.90 10.54
C ASP A 249 15.09 13.52 10.13
N VAL A 250 15.00 13.33 8.80
CA VAL A 250 14.53 12.09 8.18
C VAL A 250 15.40 10.90 8.59
N ALA A 251 16.71 11.12 8.72
CA ALA A 251 17.66 10.08 9.09
C ALA A 251 17.36 9.50 10.49
N ALA A 252 17.02 10.34 11.47
CA ALA A 252 16.61 9.85 12.79
C ALA A 252 15.31 9.04 12.74
N VAL A 253 14.37 9.37 11.86
CA VAL A 253 13.13 8.57 11.70
C VAL A 253 13.43 7.22 11.08
N LEU A 254 14.21 7.19 10.00
CA LEU A 254 14.59 5.94 9.32
C LEU A 254 15.34 4.98 10.26
N ARG A 255 16.24 5.51 11.10
CA ARG A 255 17.01 4.69 12.07
C ARG A 255 16.15 3.98 13.12
N ARG A 256 15.00 4.55 13.49
CA ARG A 256 14.11 3.98 14.52
C ARG A 256 12.81 3.40 13.96
N ALA A 257 12.59 3.47 12.66
CA ALA A 257 11.35 3.04 12.04
C ALA A 257 11.13 1.53 12.24
N SER A 258 9.94 1.18 12.71
CA SER A 258 9.40 -0.18 12.75
C SER A 258 8.23 -0.32 11.78
N GLY A 259 8.00 -1.52 11.25
CA GLY A 259 6.92 -1.74 10.28
C GLY A 259 7.25 -1.10 8.94
N ALA A 260 6.48 -0.09 8.53
CA ALA A 260 6.68 0.63 7.28
C ALA A 260 6.86 2.14 7.47
N VAL A 261 7.61 2.77 6.56
CA VAL A 261 7.89 4.22 6.57
C VAL A 261 7.77 4.81 5.17
N LEU A 262 7.17 6.00 5.08
CA LEU A 262 7.00 6.75 3.83
C LEU A 262 7.60 8.14 3.96
N LEU A 263 8.64 8.44 3.18
CA LEU A 263 9.20 9.78 3.01
C LEU A 263 8.53 10.50 1.83
N ASP A 264 7.80 11.58 2.08
CA ASP A 264 7.13 12.40 1.05
C ASP A 264 7.39 13.91 1.30
N CYS A 265 8.32 14.56 0.58
CA CYS A 265 9.19 14.00 -0.46
C CYS A 265 10.65 14.45 -0.34
N VAL A 266 11.56 13.65 -0.90
CA VAL A 266 13.01 13.92 -0.95
C VAL A 266 13.31 15.32 -1.51
N GLY A 267 12.53 15.79 -2.48
CA GLY A 267 12.67 17.14 -3.04
C GLY A 267 12.41 18.25 -2.01
N THR A 268 11.33 18.13 -1.22
CA THR A 268 11.03 19.10 -0.15
C THR A 268 12.01 19.01 1.01
N TRP A 269 12.45 17.79 1.36
CA TRP A 269 13.53 17.59 2.32
C TRP A 269 14.81 18.31 1.88
N LEU A 270 15.25 18.10 0.64
CA LEU A 270 16.46 18.72 0.11
C LEU A 270 16.33 20.25 0.10
N ALA A 271 15.16 20.77 -0.26
CA ALA A 271 14.93 22.22 -0.24
C ALA A 271 15.06 22.79 1.18
N GLY A 272 14.52 22.11 2.19
CA GLY A 272 14.66 22.50 3.60
C GLY A 272 16.09 22.36 4.13
N VAL A 273 16.86 21.37 3.67
CA VAL A 273 18.28 21.24 4.05
C VAL A 273 19.13 22.32 3.39
N LEU A 274 18.89 22.64 2.12
CA LEU A 274 19.55 23.75 1.43
C LEU A 274 19.29 25.08 2.15
N ASP A 275 18.06 25.30 2.61
CA ASP A 275 17.68 26.47 3.40
C ASP A 275 18.42 26.52 4.74
N ALA A 276 18.41 25.41 5.48
CA ALA A 276 19.10 25.31 6.77
C ALA A 276 20.62 25.53 6.68
N CYS A 277 21.25 25.16 5.56
CA CYS A 277 22.67 25.40 5.30
C CYS A 277 22.97 26.81 4.73
N GLY A 278 21.96 27.65 4.49
CA GLY A 278 22.15 28.98 3.88
C GLY A 278 22.54 28.92 2.39
N MET A 279 22.25 27.81 1.70
CA MET A 279 22.64 27.62 0.29
C MET A 279 21.82 28.47 -0.67
N TRP A 280 20.69 29.02 -0.23
CA TRP A 280 19.88 29.94 -1.03
C TRP A 280 20.38 31.38 -1.00
N ASP A 281 21.29 31.71 -0.08
CA ASP A 281 21.82 33.05 0.06
C ASP A 281 22.77 33.37 -1.11
N GLU A 282 22.87 34.67 -1.46
CA GLU A 282 23.82 35.11 -2.51
C GLU A 282 25.27 34.78 -2.15
N GLN A 283 25.57 34.71 -0.85
CA GLN A 283 26.88 34.36 -0.30
C GLN A 283 26.70 33.30 0.79
N PRO A 284 26.70 32.01 0.43
CA PRO A 284 26.57 30.92 1.39
C PRO A 284 27.68 30.98 2.46
N PRO A 285 27.39 30.58 3.71
CA PRO A 285 28.40 30.50 4.76
C PRO A 285 29.59 29.61 4.38
N VAL A 286 30.76 29.91 4.93
CA VAL A 286 31.93 29.03 4.81
C VAL A 286 31.60 27.68 5.44
N GLY A 287 31.73 26.59 4.68
CA GLY A 287 31.42 25.23 5.14
C GLY A 287 30.01 24.72 4.80
N ALA A 288 29.16 25.56 4.19
CA ALA A 288 27.76 25.21 3.89
C ALA A 288 27.63 23.99 2.96
N GLU A 289 28.52 23.87 1.96
CA GLU A 289 28.52 22.73 1.04
C GLU A 289 28.98 21.43 1.73
N GLU A 290 29.98 21.51 2.61
CA GLU A 290 30.41 20.38 3.43
C GLU A 290 29.29 19.90 4.36
N GLU A 291 28.56 20.83 4.99
CA GLU A 291 27.42 20.51 5.84
C GLU A 291 26.27 19.88 5.05
N LEU A 292 25.90 20.47 3.91
CA LEU A 292 24.90 19.90 3.00
C LEU A 292 25.27 18.47 2.59
N ARG A 293 26.52 18.24 2.20
CA ARG A 293 27.01 16.92 1.83
C ARG A 293 26.90 15.94 3.01
N ALA A 294 27.27 16.36 4.22
CA ALA A 294 27.14 15.52 5.41
C ALA A 294 25.68 15.12 5.69
N ARG A 295 24.72 16.04 5.50
CA ARG A 295 23.28 15.78 5.68
C ARG A 295 22.75 14.81 4.62
N ILE A 296 23.21 14.92 3.37
CA ILE A 296 22.89 13.96 2.31
C ILE A 296 23.50 12.58 2.61
N ASP A 297 24.76 12.54 3.04
CA ASP A 297 25.44 11.29 3.41
C ASP A 297 24.71 10.59 4.57
N GLU A 298 24.27 11.36 5.57
CA GLU A 298 23.47 10.86 6.67
C GLU A 298 22.13 10.25 6.21
N LEU A 299 21.40 10.94 5.33
CA LEU A 299 20.16 10.42 4.77
C LEU A 299 20.39 9.11 4.00
N VAL A 300 21.38 9.07 3.12
CA VAL A 300 21.67 7.89 2.29
C VAL A 300 22.08 6.71 3.16
N GLU A 301 22.88 6.94 4.19
CA GLU A 301 23.29 5.87 5.10
C GLU A 301 22.14 5.39 5.99
N ALA A 302 21.28 6.29 6.46
CA ALA A 302 20.07 5.91 7.17
C ALA A 302 19.08 5.14 6.28
N TRP A 303 18.96 5.52 5.01
CA TRP A 303 18.17 4.80 4.01
C TRP A 303 18.72 3.39 3.82
N ARG A 304 20.02 3.25 3.51
CA ARG A 304 20.70 1.95 3.35
C ARG A 304 20.50 1.01 4.54
N ARG A 305 20.59 1.52 5.77
CA ARG A 305 20.48 0.73 7.01
C ARG A 305 19.06 0.55 7.52
N CYS A 306 18.05 1.12 6.86
CA CYS A 306 16.67 1.08 7.32
C CYS A 306 16.16 -0.37 7.39
N GLY A 307 15.78 -0.80 8.60
CA GLY A 307 15.23 -2.14 8.87
C GLY A 307 13.74 -2.29 8.52
N ALA A 308 13.06 -1.18 8.25
CA ALA A 308 11.64 -1.14 7.92
C ALA A 308 11.39 -1.41 6.42
N TYR A 309 10.13 -1.60 6.05
CA TYR A 309 9.70 -1.44 4.66
C TYR A 309 9.60 0.06 4.34
N ALA A 310 10.60 0.59 3.64
CA ALA A 310 10.76 2.02 3.41
C ALA A 310 10.39 2.40 1.99
N ILE A 311 9.62 3.48 1.85
CA ILE A 311 9.27 4.07 0.56
C ILE A 311 9.66 5.54 0.57
N ALA A 312 10.34 6.01 -0.47
CA ALA A 312 10.66 7.42 -0.65
C ALA A 312 10.02 7.93 -1.94
N VAL A 313 9.39 9.10 -1.86
CA VAL A 313 8.85 9.83 -3.01
C VAL A 313 9.86 10.89 -3.40
N THR A 314 10.18 10.99 -4.69
CA THR A 314 11.03 12.05 -5.21
C THR A 314 10.52 12.60 -6.53
N ASN A 315 10.99 13.79 -6.89
CA ASN A 315 10.64 14.46 -8.13
C ASN A 315 11.69 14.19 -9.20
N GLU A 316 11.23 13.92 -10.42
CA GLU A 316 12.09 13.99 -11.60
C GLU A 316 12.05 15.42 -12.15
N VAL A 317 13.19 16.10 -12.10
CA VAL A 317 13.35 17.53 -12.47
C VAL A 317 14.41 17.74 -13.55
N GLY A 318 15.15 16.70 -13.94
CA GLY A 318 16.26 16.77 -14.89
C GLY A 318 15.85 16.65 -16.36
N SER A 319 14.60 16.26 -16.65
CA SER A 319 14.13 16.02 -18.03
C SER A 319 13.65 17.27 -18.79
N GLY A 320 13.85 18.47 -18.23
CA GLY A 320 13.45 19.74 -18.82
C GLY A 320 14.62 20.57 -19.37
N VAL A 321 14.34 21.81 -19.75
CA VAL A 321 15.36 22.81 -20.14
C VAL A 321 16.19 23.22 -18.92
N VAL A 322 17.41 23.73 -19.16
CA VAL A 322 18.28 24.27 -18.10
C VAL A 322 17.54 25.37 -17.33
N PRO A 323 17.48 25.30 -15.98
CA PRO A 323 16.80 26.32 -15.18
C PRO A 323 17.35 27.72 -15.47
N PRO A 324 16.49 28.75 -15.54
CA PRO A 324 16.92 30.12 -15.82
C PRO A 324 17.65 30.78 -14.64
N THR A 325 17.59 30.18 -13.44
CA THR A 325 18.22 30.70 -12.22
C THR A 325 19.31 29.75 -11.71
N ALA A 326 20.37 30.32 -11.11
CA ALA A 326 21.44 29.54 -10.50
C ALA A 326 20.92 28.63 -9.37
N SER A 327 20.00 29.13 -8.53
CA SER A 327 19.35 28.36 -7.46
C SER A 327 18.56 27.16 -8.00
N GLY A 328 17.85 27.33 -9.12
CA GLY A 328 17.14 26.24 -9.79
C GLY A 328 18.09 25.19 -10.36
N GLY A 329 19.20 25.63 -10.97
CA GLY A 329 20.26 24.74 -11.46
C GLY A 329 20.88 23.93 -10.33
N MET A 330 21.26 24.59 -9.24
CA MET A 330 21.80 23.96 -8.04
C MET A 330 20.85 22.91 -7.46
N PHE A 331 19.57 23.27 -7.22
CA PHE A 331 18.57 22.34 -6.69
C PHE A 331 18.40 21.11 -7.59
N ARG A 332 18.27 21.31 -8.90
CA ARG A 332 18.14 20.22 -9.88
C ARG A 332 19.33 19.27 -9.80
N ASP A 333 20.54 19.80 -9.74
CA ASP A 333 21.77 19.01 -9.76
C ASP A 333 21.95 18.21 -8.46
N TYR A 334 21.69 18.83 -7.31
CA TYR A 334 21.70 18.12 -6.02
C TYR A 334 20.60 17.07 -5.94
N LEU A 335 19.37 17.37 -6.36
CA LEU A 335 18.27 16.40 -6.33
C LEU A 335 18.57 15.21 -7.24
N GLY A 336 19.13 15.46 -8.43
CA GLY A 336 19.59 14.38 -9.32
C GLY A 336 20.61 13.46 -8.66
N ARG A 337 21.62 14.03 -7.98
CA ARG A 337 22.63 13.26 -7.24
C ARG A 337 22.02 12.47 -6.07
N VAL A 338 21.14 13.08 -5.28
CA VAL A 338 20.43 12.40 -4.18
C VAL A 338 19.58 11.26 -4.71
N ASN A 339 18.82 11.48 -5.80
CA ASN A 339 17.99 10.45 -6.41
C ASN A 339 18.80 9.25 -6.88
N GLN A 340 19.94 9.46 -7.54
CA GLN A 340 20.82 8.37 -7.97
C GLN A 340 21.35 7.56 -6.78
N ARG A 341 21.75 8.24 -5.69
CA ARG A 341 22.25 7.59 -4.48
C ARG A 341 21.17 6.79 -3.76
N LEU A 342 19.96 7.31 -3.63
CA LEU A 342 18.84 6.56 -3.03
C LEU A 342 18.40 5.40 -3.91
N ALA A 343 18.38 5.58 -5.24
CA ALA A 343 18.05 4.53 -6.19
C ALA A 343 19.03 3.35 -6.10
N ALA A 344 20.34 3.63 -6.01
CA ALA A 344 21.38 2.60 -5.87
C ALA A 344 21.25 1.76 -4.58
N GLU A 345 20.57 2.29 -3.57
CA GLU A 345 20.32 1.62 -2.28
C GLU A 345 18.88 1.09 -2.17
N SER A 346 18.12 1.06 -3.25
CA SER A 346 16.71 0.61 -3.28
C SER A 346 16.55 -0.68 -4.10
N GLU A 347 15.80 -1.65 -3.57
CA GLU A 347 15.43 -2.85 -4.32
C GLU A 347 14.44 -2.57 -5.46
N ASP A 348 13.54 -1.61 -5.25
CA ASP A 348 12.58 -1.20 -6.27
C ASP A 348 12.74 0.28 -6.61
N VAL A 349 12.86 0.59 -7.91
CA VAL A 349 12.78 1.98 -8.39
C VAL A 349 11.67 2.06 -9.43
N VAL A 350 10.72 2.96 -9.25
CA VAL A 350 9.61 3.13 -10.19
C VAL A 350 9.44 4.57 -10.65
N LEU A 351 9.24 4.73 -11.95
CA LEU A 351 8.85 5.98 -12.58
C LEU A 351 7.33 6.06 -12.67
N THR A 352 6.76 7.12 -12.12
CA THR A 352 5.35 7.45 -12.27
C THR A 352 5.17 8.56 -13.31
N ALA A 353 4.40 8.27 -14.36
CA ALA A 353 4.04 9.22 -15.41
C ALA A 353 2.54 9.08 -15.74
N VAL A 354 1.79 10.19 -15.73
CA VAL A 354 0.34 10.22 -16.04
C VAL A 354 -0.50 9.15 -15.32
N GLY A 355 -0.18 8.91 -14.05
CA GLY A 355 -0.83 7.89 -13.21
C GLY A 355 -0.43 6.44 -13.53
N ARG A 356 0.58 6.24 -14.38
CA ARG A 356 1.13 4.94 -14.79
C ARG A 356 2.49 4.72 -14.18
N ILE A 357 2.79 3.45 -13.95
CA ILE A 357 4.01 2.99 -13.30
C ILE A 357 4.84 2.24 -14.32
N SER A 358 6.12 2.59 -14.41
CA SER A 358 7.16 1.81 -15.06
C SER A 358 8.18 1.44 -14.00
N GLU A 359 8.52 0.15 -13.92
CA GLU A 359 9.66 -0.30 -13.14
C GLU A 359 10.95 0.09 -13.87
N LEU A 360 11.94 0.59 -13.12
CA LEU A 360 13.27 0.90 -13.62
C LEU A 360 14.21 -0.24 -13.17
N PRO A 361 15.04 -0.78 -14.08
CA PRO A 361 15.90 -1.94 -13.81
C PRO A 361 17.11 -1.63 -12.94
#